data_AF-F9RI68-F1
#
_entry.id   AF-F9RI68-F1
#
_cell.length_a   1.000
_cell.length_b   1.000
_cell.length_c   1.000
_cell.angle_alpha   90.00
_cell.angle_beta   90.00
_cell.angle_gamma   90.00
#
_symmetry.space_group_name_H-M   'P 1'
#
loop_
_entity.id
_entity.type
_entity.pdbx_description
1 polymer ?
#
loop_
_entity_poly.entity_id
_entity_poly.type
_entity_poly.pdbx_seq_one_letter_code
_entity_poly.pdbx_strand_id
1 'polypeptide(L)'
;LRGYPTMSHELIYQYVWNDKAEGGMLWKHLRQSTKKRRKRYNSKDSRGRLANKRHITERSVEAELRKEPGHWEIDTVVGRG
;
A
#
# COMPACT_ATOMS: atom_id res chain seq x y z
N LEU A 1 -28.05 15.23 39.69
CA LEU A 1 -27.41 14.53 38.55
C LEU A 1 -28.53 13.85 37.77
N ARG A 2 -28.87 14.34 36.56
CA ARG A 2 -29.91 13.70 35.73
C ARG A 2 -29.47 12.27 35.39
N GLY A 3 -30.20 11.28 35.87
CA GLY A 3 -29.94 9.85 35.70
C GLY A 3 -30.33 9.36 34.30
N TYR A 4 -29.69 9.91 33.27
CA TYR A 4 -29.82 9.33 31.94
C TYR A 4 -29.04 8.01 31.89
N PRO A 5 -29.61 6.96 31.28
CA PRO A 5 -28.85 5.73 31.06
C PRO A 5 -27.56 6.09 30.33
N THR A 6 -26.44 5.59 30.85
CA THR A 6 -25.14 5.76 30.21
C THR A 6 -25.22 5.14 28.82
N MET A 7 -25.19 5.98 27.79
CA MET A 7 -25.17 5.50 26.41
C MET A 7 -23.93 4.64 26.18
N SER A 8 -24.14 3.40 25.76
CA SER A 8 -23.03 2.57 25.29
C SER A 8 -22.55 3.06 23.92
N HIS A 9 -21.27 2.87 23.65
CA HIS A 9 -20.70 3.17 22.33
C HIS A 9 -21.35 2.31 21.23
N GLU A 10 -21.79 1.10 21.57
CA GLU A 10 -22.52 0.22 20.66
C GLU A 10 -23.85 0.83 20.21
N LEU A 11 -24.64 1.39 21.14
CA LEU A 11 -25.91 2.04 20.81
C LEU A 11 -25.71 3.21 19.84
N ILE A 12 -24.63 3.98 20.02
CA ILE A 12 -24.26 5.06 19.11
C ILE A 12 -23.93 4.50 17.71
N TYR A 13 -23.18 3.39 17.62
CA TYR A 13 -22.89 2.77 16.33
C TYR A 13 -24.13 2.19 15.65
N GLN A 14 -25.00 1.49 16.38
CA GLN A 14 -26.26 0.96 15.86
C GLN A 14 -27.13 2.11 15.33
N TYR A 15 -27.25 3.21 16.08
CA TYR A 15 -28.00 4.39 15.65
C TYR A 15 -27.46 4.98 14.33
N VAL A 16 -26.15 5.17 14.22
CA VAL A 16 -25.51 5.69 13.00
C VAL A 16 -25.67 4.74 11.81
N TRP A 17 -25.63 3.42 12.04
CA TRP A 17 -25.82 2.43 10.97
C TRP A 17 -27.27 2.31 10.52
N ASN A 18 -28.23 2.40 11.44
CA ASN A 18 -29.65 2.41 11.11
C ASN A 18 -30.02 3.65 10.29
N ASP A 19 -29.59 4.85 10.72
CA ASP A 19 -29.76 6.09 9.94
C ASP A 19 -29.20 5.93 8.52
N LYS A 20 -27.99 5.36 8.39
CA LYS A 20 -27.38 5.12 7.08
C LYS A 20 -28.18 4.14 6.22
N ALA A 21 -28.72 3.07 6.79
CA ALA A 21 -29.52 2.08 6.08
C ALA A 21 -30.85 2.67 5.57
N GLU A 22 -31.42 3.62 6.32
CA GLU A 22 -32.62 4.37 5.97
C GLU A 22 -32.36 5.52 4.98
N GLY A 23 -31.12 5.70 4.53
CA GLY A 23 -30.72 6.74 3.57
C GLY A 23 -30.28 8.07 4.20
N GLY A 24 -30.13 8.10 5.53
CA GLY A 24 -29.64 9.23 6.29
C GLY A 24 -28.18 9.60 6.03
N MET A 25 -27.79 10.71 6.63
CA MET A 25 -26.55 11.44 6.32
C MET A 25 -25.61 11.57 7.51
N LEU A 26 -26.00 11.07 8.69
CA LEU A 26 -25.25 11.27 9.94
C LEU A 26 -23.80 10.80 9.81
N TRP A 27 -23.60 9.63 9.18
CA TRP A 27 -22.29 9.04 8.93
C TRP A 27 -21.36 9.93 8.09
N LYS A 28 -21.88 10.83 7.23
CA LYS A 28 -21.06 11.74 6.40
C LYS A 28 -20.43 12.86 7.21
N HIS A 29 -21.02 13.23 8.34
CA HIS A 29 -20.49 14.26 9.24
C HIS A 29 -19.51 13.69 10.27
N LEU A 30 -19.42 12.36 10.39
CA LEU A 30 -18.49 11.67 11.28
C LEU A 30 -17.18 11.35 10.57
N ARG A 31 -16.08 11.26 11.33
CA ARG A 31 -14.78 10.87 10.78
C ARG A 31 -14.83 9.41 10.34
N GLN A 32 -14.74 9.17 9.04
CA GLN A 32 -14.72 7.82 8.48
C GLN A 32 -13.29 7.33 8.24
N SER A 33 -13.04 6.06 8.56
CA SER A 33 -11.78 5.37 8.26
C SER A 33 -11.94 4.40 7.08
N THR A 34 -12.72 4.77 6.07
CA THR A 34 -12.90 3.94 4.87
C THR A 34 -11.58 3.81 4.11
N LYS A 35 -11.29 2.61 3.62
CA LYS A 35 -10.07 2.31 2.88
C LYS A 35 -10.00 3.13 1.59
N LYS A 36 -9.18 4.18 1.57
CA LYS A 36 -9.01 5.10 0.42
C LYS A 36 -8.24 4.50 -0.77
N ARG A 37 -7.35 3.53 -0.53
CA ARG A 37 -6.47 2.95 -1.56
C ARG A 37 -6.42 1.44 -1.45
N ARG A 38 -6.31 0.76 -2.61
CA ARG A 38 -6.00 -0.67 -2.68
C ARG A 38 -4.62 -0.92 -2.06
N LYS A 39 -4.45 -2.04 -1.36
CA LYS A 39 -3.14 -2.48 -0.87
C LYS A 39 -2.24 -2.78 -2.10
N ARG A 40 -0.98 -2.35 -2.06
CA ARG A 40 -0.01 -2.51 -3.17
C ARG A 40 0.71 -3.87 -3.14
N TYR A 41 0.88 -4.45 -1.97
CA TYR A 41 1.52 -5.77 -1.83
C TYR A 41 0.66 -6.86 -2.44
N ASN A 42 1.28 -7.95 -2.90
CA ASN A 42 0.65 -9.10 -3.55
C ASN A 42 -0.07 -8.76 -4.89
N SER A 43 0.29 -7.64 -5.53
CA SER A 43 -0.08 -7.41 -6.93
C SER A 43 0.97 -8.05 -7.83
N LYS A 44 0.52 -8.79 -8.86
CA LYS A 44 1.43 -9.33 -9.88
C LYS A 44 2.08 -8.15 -10.60
N ASP A 45 3.41 -8.13 -10.66
CA ASP A 45 4.15 -7.10 -11.37
C ASP A 45 3.94 -7.27 -12.89
N SER A 46 3.26 -6.30 -13.51
CA SER A 46 2.95 -6.32 -14.94
C SER A 46 4.07 -5.77 -15.82
N ARG A 47 5.16 -5.25 -15.22
CA ARG A 47 6.26 -4.63 -15.96
C ARG A 47 7.13 -5.64 -16.73
N GLY A 48 6.94 -6.94 -16.46
CA GLY A 48 7.74 -8.00 -17.07
C GLY A 48 9.18 -8.05 -16.55
N ARG A 49 9.91 -9.11 -16.93
CA ARG A 49 11.35 -9.18 -16.73
C ARG A 49 12.03 -8.66 -17.99
N LEU A 50 12.99 -7.75 -17.86
CA LEU A 50 13.80 -7.32 -19.01
C LEU A 50 14.49 -8.54 -19.60
N ALA A 51 14.18 -8.86 -20.85
CA ALA A 51 14.80 -9.96 -21.57
C ALA A 51 16.29 -9.65 -21.78
N ASN A 52 17.14 -10.69 -21.76
CA ASN A 52 18.58 -10.59 -22.04
C ASN A 52 19.37 -9.71 -21.04
N LYS A 53 18.95 -9.64 -19.78
CA LYS A 53 19.85 -9.14 -18.72
C LYS A 53 21.09 -10.03 -18.65
N ARG A 54 22.25 -9.43 -18.89
CA ARG A 54 23.54 -10.10 -18.71
C ARG A 54 23.79 -10.34 -17.23
N HIS A 55 24.45 -11.45 -16.92
CA HIS A 55 24.84 -11.74 -15.55
C HIS A 55 25.97 -10.79 -15.13
N ILE A 56 26.07 -10.44 -13.84
CA ILE A 56 27.13 -9.52 -13.36
C ILE A 56 28.54 -10.04 -13.68
N THR A 57 28.71 -11.36 -13.76
CA THR A 57 29.99 -11.98 -14.13
C THR A 57 30.40 -11.78 -15.58
N GLU A 58 29.48 -11.37 -16.46
CA GLU A 58 29.73 -11.14 -17.88
C GLU A 58 30.16 -9.70 -18.18
N ARG A 59 30.27 -8.84 -17.15
CA ARG A 59 30.72 -7.45 -17.34
C ARG A 59 32.19 -7.38 -17.71
N SER A 60 32.56 -6.35 -18.47
CA SER A 60 33.97 -6.05 -18.72
C SER A 60 34.65 -5.60 -17.42
N VAL A 61 35.95 -5.91 -17.28
CA VAL A 61 36.74 -5.53 -16.11
C VAL A 61 36.81 -4.00 -15.95
N GLU A 62 36.73 -3.26 -17.05
CA GLU A 62 36.72 -1.80 -17.09
C GLU A 62 35.54 -1.18 -16.33
N ALA A 63 34.41 -1.90 -16.27
CA ALA A 63 33.22 -1.46 -15.54
C ALA A 63 33.45 -1.37 -14.03
N GLU A 64 34.40 -2.13 -13.47
CA GLU A 64 34.73 -2.08 -12.04
C GLU A 64 35.30 -0.74 -11.60
N LEU A 65 36.00 -0.06 -12.51
CA LEU A 65 36.64 1.21 -12.22
C LEU A 65 35.65 2.38 -12.23
N ARG A 66 34.43 2.19 -12.79
CA ARG A 66 33.37 3.20 -12.89
C ARG A 66 33.80 4.55 -13.47
N LYS A 67 34.84 4.54 -14.32
CA LYS A 67 35.46 5.75 -14.89
C LYS A 67 34.67 6.36 -16.05
N GLU A 68 33.87 5.56 -16.75
CA GLU A 68 33.11 6.00 -17.91
C GLU A 68 31.60 6.10 -17.61
N PRO A 69 30.90 7.11 -18.17
CA PRO A 69 29.44 7.16 -18.13
C PRO A 69 28.84 5.89 -18.77
N GLY A 70 28.04 5.15 -18.00
CA GLY A 70 27.51 3.83 -18.41
C GLY A 70 27.94 2.70 -17.49
N HIS A 71 29.05 2.84 -16.76
CA HIS A 71 29.51 1.86 -15.76
C HIS A 71 28.81 1.96 -14.40
N TRP A 72 27.82 2.85 -14.25
CA TRP A 72 27.10 3.10 -12.99
C TRP A 72 25.82 2.27 -12.83
N GLU A 73 25.76 1.11 -13.47
CA GLU A 73 24.61 0.21 -13.31
C GLU A 73 24.46 -0.27 -11.86
N ILE A 74 23.20 -0.41 -11.41
CA ILE A 74 22.86 -1.01 -10.11
C ILE A 74 22.59 -2.49 -10.32
N ASP A 75 23.28 -3.33 -9.57
CA ASP A 75 23.08 -4.77 -9.59
C ASP A 75 21.73 -5.15 -8.95
N THR A 76 21.02 -6.08 -9.59
CA THR A 76 19.81 -6.67 -9.01
C THR A 76 20.17 -7.98 -8.33
N VAL A 77 20.33 -7.97 -7.00
CA VAL A 77 20.53 -9.20 -6.21
C VAL A 77 19.17 -9.85 -5.93
N VAL A 78 18.95 -11.06 -6.45
CA VAL A 78 17.78 -11.87 -6.11
C VAL A 78 18.22 -12.91 -5.07
N GLY A 79 17.83 -12.72 -3.82
CA GLY A 79 18.04 -13.72 -2.77
C GLY A 79 17.16 -14.95 -2.99
N ARG A 80 17.63 -16.14 -2.59
CA ARG A 80 16.75 -17.30 -2.43
C ARG A 80 15.87 -17.04 -1.20
N GLY A 81 14.57 -16.92 -1.42
CA GLY A 81 13.57 -16.97 -0.34
C GLY A 81 13.33 -18.40 0.12
#